data_AF-A0A2L2WTD0-F1
#
_entry.id   AF-A0A2L2WTD0-F1
#
_cell.length_a   1.000
_cell.length_b   1.000
_cell.length_c   1.000
_cell.angle_alpha   90.00
_cell.angle_beta   90.00
_cell.angle_gamma   90.00
#
_symmetry.space_group_name_H-M   'P 1'
#
loop_
_entity.id
_entity.type
_entity.pdbx_description
1 polymer ?
#
loop_
_entity_poly.entity_id
_entity_poly.type
_entity_poly.pdbx_seq_one_letter_code
_entity_poly.pdbx_strand_id
1 'polypeptide(L)'
;MNKIYGTPVRQDGLQKVGRRTFTLFYGLYSDEHGGTYEYRYTFDHKPTWEEVEAVLVEAINEHTKETIINGFIWNGMRVWLSDENQRNFMMMERLTSEAYPRTVKINEDSNGKPIYYTFVSEEEFAAFSKLAAQHVNNTLAAGWNEKDDLTPATFGF
;
A
#
# COMPACT_ATOMS: atom_id res chain seq x y z
N MET A 1 5.60 7.38 10.08
CA MET A 1 5.00 8.74 10.05
C MET A 1 3.51 8.66 10.38
N ASN A 2 2.85 9.74 10.77
CA ASN A 2 1.41 9.76 11.05
C ASN A 2 0.62 10.15 9.80
N LYS A 3 -0.47 9.44 9.49
CA LYS A 3 -1.43 9.82 8.44
C LYS A 3 -2.30 10.99 8.92
N ILE A 4 -2.35 12.07 8.14
CA ILE A 4 -3.16 13.25 8.42
C ILE A 4 -4.14 13.45 7.25
N TYR A 5 -5.43 13.34 7.53
CA TYR A 5 -6.50 13.47 6.55
C TYR A 5 -6.91 14.92 6.32
N GLY A 6 -7.50 15.17 5.14
CA GLY A 6 -8.07 16.47 4.76
C GLY A 6 -7.10 17.39 4.02
N THR A 7 -5.93 16.90 3.63
CA THR A 7 -4.97 17.64 2.80
C THR A 7 -5.36 17.53 1.32
N PRO A 8 -5.64 18.64 0.60
CA PRO A 8 -6.07 18.59 -0.79
C PRO A 8 -4.93 18.67 -1.81
N VAL A 9 -3.71 19.02 -1.38
CA VAL A 9 -2.57 19.29 -2.26
C VAL A 9 -1.30 18.66 -1.71
N ARG A 10 -0.42 18.16 -2.60
CA ARG A 10 0.89 17.63 -2.22
C ARG A 10 1.80 18.79 -1.83
N GLN A 11 2.41 18.70 -0.65
CA GLN A 11 3.20 19.79 -0.05
C GLN A 11 4.49 19.27 0.60
N ASP A 12 5.15 18.34 -0.08
CA ASP A 12 6.39 17.72 0.39
C ASP A 12 7.41 18.77 0.82
N GLY A 13 7.98 18.59 2.00
CA GLY A 13 8.99 19.52 2.52
C GLY A 13 9.23 19.39 4.01
N LEU A 14 10.34 19.98 4.46
CA LEU A 14 10.68 20.09 5.88
C LEU A 14 10.48 21.54 6.33
N GLN A 15 9.62 21.75 7.33
CA GLN A 15 9.32 23.08 7.84
C GLN A 15 9.72 23.21 9.30
N LYS A 16 10.40 24.30 9.65
CA LYS A 16 10.69 24.63 11.05
C LYS A 16 9.44 25.23 11.71
N VAL A 17 8.83 24.50 12.64
CA VAL A 17 7.57 24.90 13.31
C VAL A 17 7.78 25.51 14.69
N GLY A 18 8.94 25.30 15.30
CA GLY A 18 9.28 25.86 16.61
C GLY A 18 10.77 26.14 16.77
N ARG A 19 11.22 26.40 18.00
CA ARG A 19 12.63 26.77 18.26
C ARG A 19 13.61 25.70 17.78
N ARG A 20 13.27 24.43 18.02
CA ARG A 20 14.07 23.24 17.66
C ARG A 20 13.28 22.18 16.91
N THR A 21 11.99 22.39 16.68
CA THR A 21 11.09 21.39 16.09
C THR A 21 10.91 21.61 14.60
N PHE A 22 10.97 20.52 13.84
CA PHE A 22 10.87 20.50 12.38
C PHE A 22 9.84 19.45 11.98
N THR A 23 8.84 19.84 11.20
CA THR A 23 7.80 18.93 10.70
C THR A 23 8.07 18.62 9.23
N LEU A 24 8.21 17.33 8.95
CA LEU A 24 8.27 16.75 7.61
C LEU A 24 6.84 16.50 7.13
N PHE A 25 6.55 16.98 5.93
CA PHE A 25 5.33 16.74 5.17
C PHE A 25 5.69 15.89 3.97
N TYR A 26 4.90 14.85 3.69
CA TYR A 26 5.19 13.95 2.57
C TYR A 26 3.94 13.29 1.98
N GLY A 27 3.87 13.34 0.66
CA GLY A 27 2.93 12.64 -0.18
C GLY A 27 1.54 13.26 -0.24
N LEU A 28 0.74 12.70 -1.14
CA LEU A 28 -0.70 12.95 -1.22
C LEU A 28 -1.33 11.65 -1.72
N TYR A 29 -1.97 10.93 -0.82
CA TYR A 29 -2.55 9.63 -1.07
C TYR A 29 -4.06 9.70 -0.89
N SER A 30 -4.78 8.73 -1.45
CA SER A 30 -6.22 8.59 -1.27
C SER A 30 -6.53 7.28 -0.56
N ASP A 31 -7.52 7.32 0.34
CA ASP A 31 -8.10 6.12 0.91
C ASP A 31 -9.18 5.52 -0.01
N GLU A 32 -9.78 4.44 0.45
CA GLU A 32 -10.83 3.73 -0.28
C GLU A 32 -12.16 4.49 -0.43
N HIS A 33 -12.36 5.53 0.38
CA HIS A 33 -13.53 6.40 0.34
C HIS A 33 -13.27 7.69 -0.46
N GLY A 34 -12.08 7.82 -1.07
CA GLY A 34 -11.66 9.02 -1.80
C GLY A 34 -11.21 10.16 -0.88
N GLY A 35 -11.06 9.90 0.42
CA GLY A 35 -10.47 10.84 1.37
C GLY A 35 -8.97 10.96 1.12
N THR A 36 -8.48 12.20 1.01
CA THR A 36 -7.06 12.45 0.80
C THR A 36 -6.31 12.62 2.12
N TYR A 37 -5.08 12.13 2.15
CA TYR A 37 -4.19 12.26 3.30
C TYR A 37 -2.73 12.44 2.88
N GLU A 38 -1.94 12.99 3.79
CA GLU A 38 -0.49 13.06 3.71
C GLU A 38 0.15 12.44 4.95
N TYR A 39 1.44 12.15 4.90
CA TYR A 39 2.20 11.74 6.07
C TYR A 39 2.89 12.94 6.72
N ARG A 40 2.86 12.99 8.05
CA ARG A 40 3.65 13.95 8.84
C ARG A 40 4.52 13.28 9.90
N TYR A 41 5.70 13.84 10.10
CA TYR A 41 6.62 13.44 11.18
C TYR A 41 7.30 14.66 11.76
N THR A 42 7.52 14.68 13.07
CA THR A 42 8.13 15.83 13.75
C THR A 42 9.44 15.42 14.41
N PHE A 43 10.52 16.09 14.01
CA PHE A 43 11.83 16.03 14.65
C PHE A 43 11.93 17.08 15.76
N ASP A 44 12.67 16.78 16.83
CA ASP A 44 12.93 17.66 17.97
C ASP A 44 14.30 18.38 17.91
N HIS A 45 14.97 18.23 16.77
CA HIS A 45 16.21 18.87 16.39
C HIS A 45 16.17 19.18 14.88
N LYS A 46 17.17 19.93 14.38
CA LYS A 46 17.34 20.11 12.93
C LYS A 46 17.87 18.77 12.38
N PRO A 47 17.07 18.00 11.62
CA PRO A 47 17.51 16.71 11.15
C PRO A 47 18.56 16.85 10.04
N THR A 48 19.32 15.78 9.79
CA THR A 48 20.12 15.63 8.58
C THR A 48 19.28 15.11 7.42
N TRP A 49 19.83 15.11 6.21
CA TRP A 49 19.14 14.52 5.06
C TRP A 49 18.92 13.01 5.28
N GLU A 50 19.92 12.31 5.81
CA GLU A 50 19.86 10.87 6.05
C GLU A 50 18.76 10.49 7.05
N GLU A 51 18.53 11.31 8.08
CA GLU A 51 17.42 11.11 9.03
C GLU A 51 16.06 11.32 8.36
N VAL A 52 15.95 12.31 7.46
CA VAL A 52 14.72 12.56 6.70
C VAL A 52 14.46 11.43 5.70
N GLU A 53 15.47 11.03 4.93
CA GLU A 53 15.40 9.95 3.95
C GLU A 53 14.98 8.64 4.60
N ALA A 54 15.56 8.28 5.75
CA ALA A 54 15.18 7.07 6.48
C ALA A 54 13.70 7.08 6.89
N VAL A 55 13.18 8.21 7.37
CA VAL A 55 11.75 8.36 7.73
C VAL A 55 10.84 8.27 6.52
N LEU A 56 11.25 8.84 5.38
CA LEU A 56 10.51 8.80 4.12
C LEU A 56 10.47 7.39 3.54
N VAL A 57 11.61 6.71 3.46
CA VAL A 57 11.71 5.33 2.93
C VAL A 57 10.83 4.37 3.73
N GLU A 58 10.83 4.49 5.07
CA GLU A 58 9.95 3.67 5.92
C GLU A 58 8.47 3.99 5.70
N ALA A 59 8.11 5.26 5.53
CA ALA A 59 6.73 5.64 5.21
C ALA A 59 6.27 5.08 3.85
N ILE A 60 7.13 5.15 2.82
CA ILE A 60 6.84 4.58 1.50
C ILE A 60 6.72 3.06 1.59
N ASN A 61 7.58 2.38 2.36
CA ASN A 61 7.50 0.94 2.60
C ASN A 61 6.15 0.54 3.23
N GLU A 62 5.77 1.23 4.31
CA GLU A 62 4.50 0.98 5.00
C GLU A 62 3.31 1.22 4.06
N HIS A 63 3.29 2.35 3.35
CA HIS A 63 2.22 2.68 2.39
C HIS A 63 2.12 1.64 1.26
N THR A 64 3.26 1.26 0.68
CA THR A 64 3.33 0.23 -0.37
C THR A 64 2.74 -1.09 0.12
N LYS A 65 3.11 -1.51 1.32
CA LYS A 65 2.61 -2.74 1.96
C LYS A 65 1.10 -2.66 2.21
N GLU A 66 0.61 -1.57 2.79
CA GLU A 66 -0.81 -1.36 3.03
C GLU A 66 -1.64 -1.38 1.74
N THR A 67 -1.14 -0.75 0.68
CA THR A 67 -1.78 -0.72 -0.64
C THR A 67 -1.78 -2.09 -1.32
N ILE A 68 -0.72 -2.90 -1.16
CA ILE A 68 -0.72 -4.30 -1.60
C ILE A 68 -1.82 -5.07 -0.88
N ILE A 69 -1.84 -5.01 0.45
CA ILE A 69 -2.73 -5.81 1.29
C ILE A 69 -4.21 -5.48 1.05
N ASN A 70 -4.52 -4.20 0.84
CA ASN A 70 -5.90 -3.70 0.88
C ASN A 70 -6.42 -3.15 -0.46
N GLY A 71 -5.55 -2.92 -1.45
CA GLY A 71 -5.88 -2.19 -2.67
C GLY A 71 -6.44 -3.04 -3.82
N PHE A 72 -6.37 -4.37 -3.74
CA PHE A 72 -6.84 -5.24 -4.83
C PHE A 72 -8.35 -5.51 -4.75
N ILE A 73 -9.05 -5.29 -5.86
CA ILE A 73 -10.49 -5.51 -5.99
C ILE A 73 -10.74 -6.51 -7.11
N TRP A 74 -11.48 -7.58 -6.79
CA TRP A 74 -11.93 -8.60 -7.73
C TRP A 74 -13.47 -8.64 -7.74
N ASN A 75 -14.08 -8.41 -8.90
CA ASN A 75 -15.55 -8.41 -9.06
C ASN A 75 -16.29 -7.55 -8.01
N GLY A 76 -15.74 -6.36 -7.72
CA GLY A 76 -16.28 -5.43 -6.72
C GLY A 76 -16.02 -5.82 -5.27
N MET A 77 -15.34 -6.95 -5.00
CA MET A 77 -14.96 -7.37 -3.65
C MET A 77 -13.49 -7.07 -3.41
N ARG A 78 -13.21 -6.43 -2.28
CA ARG A 78 -11.83 -6.27 -1.80
C ARG A 78 -11.26 -7.63 -1.43
N VAL A 79 -10.03 -7.89 -1.87
CA VAL A 79 -9.29 -9.10 -1.54
C VAL A 79 -8.16 -8.72 -0.59
N TRP A 80 -8.06 -9.45 0.52
CA TRP A 80 -6.99 -9.28 1.48
C TRP A 80 -5.73 -10.01 1.00
N LEU A 81 -4.79 -9.29 0.39
CA LEU A 81 -3.56 -9.86 -0.17
C LEU A 81 -2.42 -9.89 0.85
N SER A 82 -2.63 -10.56 1.97
CA SER A 82 -1.52 -10.91 2.88
C SER A 82 -0.46 -11.74 2.15
N ASP A 83 0.78 -11.74 2.65
CA ASP A 83 1.86 -12.55 2.05
C ASP A 83 1.48 -14.04 1.95
N GLU A 84 0.69 -14.53 2.93
CA GLU A 84 0.15 -15.89 2.91
C GLU A 84 -0.86 -16.08 1.78
N ASN A 85 -1.81 -15.17 1.62
CA ASN A 85 -2.81 -15.25 0.54
C ASN A 85 -2.16 -15.13 -0.84
N GLN A 86 -1.18 -14.26 -1.02
CA GLN A 86 -0.41 -14.15 -2.25
C GLN A 86 0.24 -15.50 -2.62
N ARG A 87 0.92 -16.15 -1.67
CA ARG A 87 1.52 -17.48 -1.89
C ARG A 87 0.47 -18.55 -2.17
N ASN A 88 -0.63 -18.55 -1.42
CA ASN A 88 -1.70 -19.52 -1.56
C ASN A 88 -2.34 -19.44 -2.95
N PHE A 89 -2.62 -18.24 -3.45
CA PHE A 89 -3.23 -18.06 -4.78
C PHE A 89 -2.30 -18.51 -5.91
N MET A 90 -1.01 -18.16 -5.84
CA MET A 90 -0.01 -18.64 -6.80
C MET A 90 0.15 -20.17 -6.77
N MET A 91 0.07 -20.78 -5.58
CA MET A 91 0.16 -22.24 -5.44
C MET A 91 -1.11 -22.91 -6.00
N MET A 92 -2.28 -22.37 -5.69
CA MET A 92 -3.58 -22.84 -6.15
C MET A 92 -3.72 -22.81 -7.68
N GLU A 93 -3.09 -21.85 -8.36
CA GLU A 93 -3.06 -21.76 -9.82
C GLU A 93 -2.22 -22.89 -10.44
N ARG A 94 -1.16 -23.32 -9.75
CA ARG A 94 -0.28 -24.41 -10.20
C ARG A 94 -0.85 -25.80 -9.92
N LEU A 95 -1.83 -25.91 -9.05
CA LEU A 95 -2.49 -27.18 -8.69
C LEU A 95 -3.60 -27.48 -9.71
N THR A 96 -3.23 -28.15 -10.80
CA THR A 96 -4.09 -28.45 -11.96
C THR A 96 -5.05 -29.63 -11.76
N SER A 97 -5.01 -30.32 -10.60
CA SER A 97 -5.82 -31.52 -10.34
C SER A 97 -7.11 -31.28 -9.56
N GLU A 98 -7.43 -30.03 -9.22
CA GLU A 98 -8.60 -29.69 -8.43
C GLU A 98 -9.81 -29.34 -9.30
N ALA A 99 -10.97 -29.87 -8.94
CA ALA A 99 -12.21 -29.62 -9.66
C ALA A 99 -12.79 -28.24 -9.34
N TYR A 100 -13.35 -27.58 -10.36
CA TYR A 100 -14.20 -26.41 -10.22
C TYR A 100 -15.68 -26.84 -10.11
N PRO A 101 -16.54 -26.09 -9.38
CA PRO A 101 -16.27 -24.80 -8.75
C PRO A 101 -15.45 -24.91 -7.44
N ARG A 102 -14.57 -23.92 -7.20
CA ARG A 102 -13.71 -23.83 -6.01
C ARG A 102 -14.05 -22.59 -5.19
N THR A 103 -14.31 -22.77 -3.90
CA THR A 103 -14.56 -21.67 -2.95
C THR A 103 -13.30 -21.32 -2.19
N VAL A 104 -12.90 -20.05 -2.23
CA VAL A 104 -11.69 -19.51 -1.58
C VAL A 104 -12.08 -18.35 -0.68
N LYS A 105 -11.49 -18.28 0.52
CA LYS A 105 -11.62 -17.10 1.40
C LYS A 105 -10.78 -15.97 0.80
N ILE A 106 -11.42 -14.86 0.46
CA ILE A 106 -10.75 -13.71 -0.15
C ILE A 106 -10.58 -12.53 0.81
N ASN A 107 -11.39 -12.43 1.86
CA ASN A 107 -11.32 -11.33 2.83
C ASN A 107 -12.05 -11.70 4.15
N GLU A 108 -12.18 -10.74 5.06
CA GLU A 108 -13.04 -10.76 6.24
C GLU A 108 -13.87 -9.47 6.30
N ASP A 109 -15.06 -9.53 6.90
CA ASP A 109 -15.84 -8.33 7.22
C ASP A 109 -15.35 -7.66 8.52
N SER A 110 -15.97 -6.54 8.90
CA SER A 110 -15.59 -5.77 10.10
C SER A 110 -15.74 -6.55 11.42
N ASN A 111 -16.44 -7.68 11.42
CA ASN A 111 -16.60 -8.57 12.58
C ASN A 111 -15.67 -9.79 12.51
N GLY A 112 -14.74 -9.83 11.55
CA GLY A 112 -13.84 -10.96 11.31
C GLY A 112 -14.53 -12.16 10.65
N LYS A 113 -15.75 -12.00 10.12
CA LYS A 113 -16.42 -13.11 9.43
C LYS A 113 -15.77 -13.29 8.06
N PRO A 114 -15.41 -14.52 7.66
CA PRO A 114 -14.78 -14.76 6.36
C PRO A 114 -15.72 -14.41 5.20
N ILE A 115 -15.16 -13.72 4.22
CA ILE A 115 -15.76 -13.43 2.91
C ILE A 115 -15.17 -14.42 1.91
N TYR A 116 -16.04 -15.18 1.26
CA TYR A 116 -15.65 -16.20 0.29
C TYR A 116 -16.06 -15.80 -1.13
N TYR A 117 -15.28 -16.26 -2.09
CA TYR A 117 -15.62 -16.22 -3.51
C TYR A 117 -15.54 -17.61 -4.12
N THR A 118 -16.51 -17.95 -4.97
CA THR A 118 -16.55 -19.23 -5.68
C THR A 118 -16.16 -19.00 -7.13
N PHE A 119 -14.98 -19.49 -7.49
CA PHE A 119 -14.52 -19.55 -8.87
C PHE A 119 -15.18 -20.72 -9.58
N VAL A 120 -15.68 -20.50 -10.80
CA VAL A 120 -16.43 -21.52 -11.55
C VAL A 120 -15.60 -22.23 -12.62
N SER A 121 -14.40 -21.72 -12.91
CA SER A 121 -13.50 -22.26 -13.94
C SER A 121 -12.03 -21.98 -13.64
N GLU A 122 -11.14 -22.76 -14.27
CA GLU A 122 -9.70 -22.56 -14.19
C GLU A 122 -9.28 -21.21 -14.79
N GLU A 123 -9.91 -20.84 -15.90
CA GLU A 123 -9.64 -19.59 -16.60
C GLU A 123 -9.97 -18.36 -15.73
N GLU A 124 -11.07 -18.41 -14.97
CA GLU A 124 -11.44 -17.35 -14.04
C GLU A 124 -10.42 -17.22 -12.90
N PHE A 125 -10.01 -18.34 -12.30
CA PHE A 125 -9.02 -18.31 -11.22
C PHE A 125 -7.65 -17.85 -11.71
N ALA A 126 -7.21 -18.29 -12.90
CA ALA A 126 -5.97 -17.84 -13.51
C ALA A 126 -5.99 -16.33 -13.80
N ALA A 127 -7.12 -15.80 -14.27
CA ALA A 127 -7.29 -14.35 -14.45
C ALA A 127 -7.18 -13.59 -13.12
N PHE A 128 -7.84 -14.09 -12.06
CA PHE A 128 -7.73 -13.53 -10.71
C PHE A 128 -6.29 -13.55 -10.18
N SER A 129 -5.61 -14.70 -10.23
CA SER A 129 -4.23 -14.87 -9.74
C SER A 129 -3.28 -13.92 -10.47
N LYS A 130 -3.40 -13.84 -11.80
CA LYS A 130 -2.61 -12.92 -12.63
C LYS A 130 -2.83 -11.46 -12.27
N LEU A 131 -4.08 -11.01 -12.13
CA LEU A 131 -4.38 -9.62 -11.77
C LEU A 131 -3.91 -9.29 -10.35
N ALA A 132 -4.04 -10.22 -9.41
CA ALA A 132 -3.51 -10.05 -8.05
C ALA A 132 -1.98 -9.88 -8.07
N ALA A 133 -1.26 -10.71 -8.82
CA ALA A 133 0.19 -10.59 -8.99
C ALA A 133 0.59 -9.27 -9.70
N GLN A 134 -0.18 -8.84 -10.70
CA GLN A 134 0.03 -7.54 -11.35
C GLN A 134 -0.17 -6.37 -10.39
N HIS A 135 -1.20 -6.40 -9.53
CA HIS A 135 -1.40 -5.40 -8.48
C HIS A 135 -0.18 -5.31 -7.56
N VAL A 136 0.32 -6.44 -7.07
CA VAL A 136 1.51 -6.51 -6.22
C VAL A 136 2.72 -5.87 -6.91
N ASN A 137 3.03 -6.31 -8.13
CA ASN A 137 4.21 -5.83 -8.87
C ASN A 137 4.13 -4.34 -9.21
N ASN A 138 2.96 -3.86 -9.65
CA ASN A 138 2.76 -2.45 -9.98
C ASN A 138 2.90 -1.57 -8.72
N THR A 139 2.37 -2.03 -7.59
CA THR A 139 2.46 -1.29 -6.32
C THR A 139 3.90 -1.26 -5.81
N LEU A 140 4.64 -2.36 -5.90
CA LEU A 140 6.07 -2.40 -5.57
C LEU A 140 6.88 -1.46 -6.46
N ALA A 141 6.64 -1.48 -7.78
CA ALA A 141 7.33 -0.60 -8.72
C ALA A 141 7.05 0.88 -8.43
N ALA A 142 5.80 1.24 -8.10
CA ALA A 142 5.45 2.60 -7.69
C ALA A 142 6.21 3.01 -6.41
N GLY A 143 6.26 2.14 -5.40
CA GLY A 143 7.02 2.39 -4.17
C GLY A 143 8.53 2.48 -4.36
N TRP A 144 9.11 1.80 -5.37
CA TRP A 144 10.52 1.98 -5.74
C TRP A 144 10.74 3.33 -6.43
N ASN A 145 9.90 3.69 -7.40
CA ASN A 145 9.99 4.98 -8.07
C ASN A 145 9.86 6.14 -7.07
N GLU A 146 8.94 6.05 -6.12
CA GLU A 146 8.79 7.08 -5.07
C GLU A 146 10.04 7.26 -4.20
N LYS A 147 10.83 6.19 -3.99
CA LYS A 147 12.12 6.27 -3.28
C LYS A 147 13.22 6.84 -4.16
N ASP A 148 13.28 6.40 -5.42
CA ASP A 148 14.29 6.88 -6.38
C ASP A 148 14.12 8.38 -6.68
N ASP A 149 12.89 8.90 -6.58
CA ASP A 149 12.56 10.31 -6.75
C ASP A 149 12.83 11.18 -5.51
N LEU A 150 13.25 10.59 -4.37
CA LEU A 150 13.59 11.37 -3.18
C LEU A 150 14.87 12.19 -3.42
N THR A 151 14.74 13.51 -3.31
CA THR A 151 15.89 14.42 -3.42
C THR A 151 15.98 15.35 -2.22
N PRO A 152 17.20 15.67 -1.73
CA PRO A 152 17.40 16.62 -0.63
C PRO A 152 16.77 17.99 -0.91
N ALA A 153 16.82 18.44 -2.17
CA ALA A 153 16.33 19.74 -2.61
C ALA A 153 14.82 19.93 -2.35
N THR A 154 14.00 18.88 -2.55
CA THR A 154 12.56 18.91 -2.25
C THR A 154 12.28 19.26 -0.78
N PHE A 155 13.19 18.87 0.12
CA PHE A 155 13.04 19.04 1.57
C PHE A 155 13.89 20.20 2.12
N GLY A 156 14.47 21.03 1.25
CA GLY A 156 15.22 22.22 1.65
C GLY A 156 16.61 21.93 2.23
N PHE A 157 17.22 20.82 1.84
CA PHE A 157 18.61 20.46 2.14
C PHE A 157 19.56 20.90 1.03
#